data_AF-A0A9D7RIS2-F1
#
_entry.id   AF-A0A9D7RIS2-F1
#
_cell.length_a   1.000
_cell.length_b   1.000
_cell.length_c   1.000
_cell.angle_alpha   90.00
_cell.angle_beta   90.00
_cell.angle_gamma   90.00
#
_symmetry.space_group_name_H-M   'P 1'
#
loop_
_entity.id
_entity.type
_entity.pdbx_description
1 polymer ?
#
loop_
_entity_poly.entity_id
_entity_poly.type
_entity_poly.pdbx_seq_one_letter_code
_entity_poly.pdbx_strand_id
1 'polypeptide(L)'
;MEAARALDRWIASDPTAAGNARHLVIGDLNSYSQEDPLRLLRNAGWVDGHSRGSESASHSFVFRGLRGRLDHAFLSPSLANDLASAQVWSINADESEVFGYAHVKQVDPENAVFRSSDHDPLVLDLRIGTP
;
A
#
# COMPACT_ATOMS: atom_id res chain seq x y z
N MET A 1 16.57 1.31 4.62
CA MET A 1 16.96 2.16 3.47
C MET A 1 17.52 1.38 2.28
N GLU A 2 18.39 0.38 2.49
CA GLU A 2 19.02 -0.37 1.39
C GLU A 2 18.01 -1.08 0.48
N ALA A 3 16.98 -1.71 1.06
CA ALA A 3 15.92 -2.36 0.31
C ALA A 3 15.19 -1.40 -0.64
N ALA A 4 14.82 -0.19 -0.18
CA ALA A 4 14.18 0.82 -1.02
C ALA A 4 15.09 1.27 -2.19
N ARG A 5 16.41 1.43 -1.95
CA ARG A 5 17.38 1.73 -3.01
C ARG A 5 17.54 0.58 -4.00
N ALA A 6 17.56 -0.65 -3.50
CA ALA A 6 17.68 -1.83 -4.34
C ALA A 6 16.44 -1.98 -5.23
N LEU A 7 15.25 -1.77 -4.68
CA LEU A 7 13.99 -1.80 -5.40
C LEU A 7 13.95 -0.76 -6.52
N ASP A 8 14.25 0.50 -6.20
CA ASP A 8 14.28 1.61 -7.17
C ASP A 8 15.25 1.32 -8.34
N ARG A 9 16.47 0.87 -8.03
CA ARG A 9 17.45 0.47 -9.06
C ARG A 9 17.00 -0.72 -9.88
N TRP A 10 16.38 -1.72 -9.25
CA TRP A 10 15.90 -2.90 -9.93
C TRP A 10 14.81 -2.54 -10.93
N ILE A 11 13.82 -1.73 -10.54
CA ILE A 11 12.77 -1.24 -11.45
C ILE A 11 13.37 -0.42 -12.60
N ALA A 12 14.35 0.44 -12.34
CA ALA A 12 15.03 1.23 -13.36
C ALA A 12 15.77 0.37 -14.41
N SER A 13 16.05 -0.91 -14.13
CA SER A 13 16.62 -1.85 -15.10
C SER A 13 15.60 -2.47 -16.07
N ASP A 14 14.32 -2.09 -15.97
CA ASP A 14 13.18 -2.69 -16.68
C ASP A 14 13.15 -4.23 -16.53
N PRO A 15 12.98 -4.74 -15.31
CA PRO A 15 13.17 -6.17 -15.02
C PRO A 15 12.08 -7.05 -15.64
N THR A 16 10.98 -6.44 -16.11
CA THR A 16 9.86 -7.10 -16.79
C THR A 16 9.92 -6.95 -18.31
N ALA A 17 10.89 -6.19 -18.85
CA ALA A 17 10.96 -5.79 -20.25
C ALA A 17 9.64 -5.20 -20.77
N ALA A 18 8.95 -4.43 -19.93
CA ALA A 18 7.61 -3.92 -20.23
C ALA A 18 7.65 -2.75 -21.21
N GLY A 19 8.82 -2.14 -21.43
CA GLY A 19 9.05 -1.09 -22.43
C GLY A 19 8.24 0.18 -22.20
N ASN A 20 7.56 0.31 -21.06
CA ASN A 20 6.74 1.45 -20.69
C ASN A 20 7.13 1.95 -19.30
N ALA A 21 6.91 3.25 -19.05
CA ALA A 21 7.31 3.89 -17.81
C ALA A 21 6.26 3.79 -16.69
N ARG A 22 5.21 2.94 -16.83
CA ARG A 22 4.12 2.83 -15.85
C ARG A 22 4.44 1.72 -14.85
N HIS A 23 4.93 2.10 -13.67
CA HIS A 23 5.29 1.17 -12.61
C HIS A 23 4.47 1.46 -11.35
N LEU A 24 4.12 0.39 -10.64
CA LEU A 24 3.47 0.43 -9.34
C LEU A 24 4.28 -0.42 -8.37
N VAL A 25 4.73 0.19 -7.28
CA VAL A 25 5.24 -0.49 -6.09
C VAL A 25 4.11 -0.49 -5.07
N ILE A 26 3.61 -1.66 -4.70
CA ILE A 26 2.47 -1.79 -3.78
C ILE A 26 2.70 -2.91 -2.76
N GLY A 27 2.24 -2.68 -1.53
CA GLY A 27 2.19 -3.66 -0.45
C GLY A 27 2.78 -3.12 0.85
N ASP A 28 2.98 -4.03 1.81
CA ASP A 28 3.64 -3.74 3.07
C ASP A 28 5.13 -3.44 2.85
N LEU A 29 5.51 -2.17 3.03
CA LEU A 29 6.90 -1.73 2.93
C LEU A 29 7.59 -1.69 4.29
N ASN A 30 6.90 -2.07 5.37
CA ASN A 30 7.37 -2.05 6.76
C ASN A 30 8.08 -0.74 7.12
N SER A 31 7.49 0.38 6.69
CA SER A 31 7.96 1.71 7.01
C SER A 31 6.78 2.65 7.15
N TYR A 32 6.78 3.45 8.21
CA TYR A 32 5.75 4.48 8.37
C TYR A 32 5.88 5.54 7.28
N SER A 33 4.76 6.21 6.94
CA SER A 33 4.64 7.14 5.81
C SER A 33 5.76 8.20 5.70
N GLN A 34 6.31 8.62 6.85
CA GLN A 34 7.36 9.64 6.94
C GLN A 34 8.76 9.09 7.26
N GLU A 35 8.99 7.79 7.22
CA GLU A 35 10.33 7.24 7.43
C GLU A 35 11.21 7.35 6.18
N ASP A 36 12.53 7.27 6.40
CA ASP A 36 13.54 7.49 5.38
C ASP A 36 13.40 6.59 4.13
N PRO A 37 13.02 5.30 4.23
CA PRO A 37 12.80 4.46 3.03
C PRO A 37 11.75 5.05 2.08
N LEU A 38 10.67 5.62 2.61
CA LEU A 38 9.60 6.19 1.78
C LEU A 38 9.91 7.61 1.32
N ARG A 39 10.63 8.39 2.13
CA ARG A 39 11.20 9.67 1.68
C ARG A 39 12.16 9.46 0.51
N LEU A 40 12.94 8.39 0.54
CA LEU A 40 13.85 8.04 -0.55
C LEU A 40 13.10 7.78 -1.85
N LEU A 41 12.04 6.96 -1.82
CA LEU A 41 11.21 6.72 -3.01
C LEU A 41 10.58 8.03 -3.52
N ARG A 42 10.04 8.86 -2.63
CA ARG A 42 9.51 10.19 -3.00
C ARG A 42 10.56 11.08 -3.66
N ASN A 43 11.77 11.11 -3.11
CA ASN A 43 12.90 11.87 -3.65
C ASN A 43 13.40 11.32 -5.00
N ALA A 44 13.21 10.04 -5.26
CA ALA A 44 13.46 9.41 -6.56
C ALA A 44 12.35 9.68 -7.58
N GLY A 45 11.31 10.44 -7.22
CA GLY A 45 10.22 10.87 -8.11
C GLY A 45 8.98 9.99 -8.07
N TRP A 46 8.94 8.97 -7.21
CA TRP A 46 7.73 8.17 -7.00
C TRP A 46 6.63 8.99 -6.33
N VAL A 47 5.40 8.82 -6.79
CA VAL A 47 4.21 9.50 -6.26
C VAL A 47 3.51 8.56 -5.29
N ASP A 48 3.32 8.99 -4.05
CA ASP A 48 2.47 8.27 -3.09
C ASP A 48 1.00 8.40 -3.50
N GLY A 49 0.33 7.29 -3.81
CA GLY A 49 -1.07 7.27 -4.24
C GLY A 49 -2.03 7.86 -3.21
N HIS A 50 -1.71 7.78 -1.92
CA HIS A 50 -2.53 8.34 -0.84
C HIS A 50 -2.22 9.80 -0.54
N SER A 51 -1.29 10.44 -1.25
CA SER A 51 -1.00 11.88 -1.10
C SER A 51 -1.98 12.79 -1.84
N ARG A 52 -2.87 12.23 -2.68
CA ARG A 52 -3.73 12.99 -3.62
C ARG A 52 -5.23 13.09 -3.24
N GLY A 53 -5.64 12.67 -2.04
CA GLY A 53 -7.06 12.66 -1.60
C GLY A 53 -7.32 13.41 -0.29
N SER A 54 -8.55 13.89 -0.09
CA SER A 54 -9.00 14.62 1.12
C SER A 54 -9.16 13.74 2.34
N GLU A 55 -9.34 12.43 2.14
CA GLU A 55 -9.31 11.42 3.20
C GLU A 55 -8.00 10.65 3.07
N SER A 56 -6.92 11.22 3.60
CA SER A 56 -5.67 10.48 3.74
C SER A 56 -5.98 9.22 4.55
N ALA A 57 -5.88 8.06 3.90
CA ALA A 57 -5.88 6.77 4.57
C ALA A 57 -4.85 6.81 5.71
N SER A 58 -5.35 6.94 6.94
CA SER A 58 -4.55 7.42 8.07
C SER A 58 -3.62 6.33 8.59
N HIS A 59 -4.01 5.06 8.44
CA HIS A 59 -3.26 3.90 8.85
C HIS A 59 -3.73 2.66 8.09
N SER A 60 -2.87 1.65 8.01
CA SER A 60 -3.19 0.29 7.56
C SER A 60 -2.87 -0.75 8.63
N PHE A 61 -2.28 -0.32 9.75
CA PHE A 61 -1.77 -1.19 10.79
C PHE A 61 -1.85 -0.52 12.16
N VAL A 62 -2.16 -1.31 13.19
CA VAL A 62 -2.17 -0.88 14.59
C VAL A 62 -1.28 -1.80 15.41
N PHE A 63 -0.30 -1.23 16.10
CA PHE A 63 0.59 -1.95 16.99
C PHE A 63 0.58 -1.31 18.38
N ARG A 64 0.10 -2.06 19.38
CA ARG A 64 0.07 -1.61 20.79
C ARG A 64 -0.59 -0.23 20.96
N GLY A 65 -1.67 0.02 20.23
CA GLY A 65 -2.40 1.29 20.24
C GLY A 65 -1.80 2.42 19.39
N LEU A 66 -0.62 2.21 18.78
CA LEU A 66 -0.05 3.14 17.81
C LEU A 66 -0.57 2.80 16.42
N ARG A 67 -1.05 3.81 15.70
CA ARG A 67 -1.62 3.67 14.36
C ARG A 67 -0.72 4.29 13.32
N GLY A 68 -0.54 3.62 12.20
CA GLY A 68 0.12 4.21 11.06
C GLY A 68 0.03 3.33 9.83
N ARG A 69 0.54 3.85 8.72
CA ARG A 69 0.48 3.17 7.42
C ARG A 69 1.81 2.51 7.12
N LEU A 70 1.80 1.17 7.03
CA LEU A 70 2.92 0.35 6.59
C LEU A 70 2.76 -0.12 5.14
N ASP A 71 1.51 -0.19 4.69
CA ASP A 71 1.14 -0.55 3.33
C ASP A 71 1.07 0.70 2.47
N HIS A 72 1.83 0.73 1.38
CA HIS A 72 1.87 1.89 0.48
C HIS A 72 1.66 1.49 -0.96
N ALA A 73 1.24 2.47 -1.76
CA ALA A 73 1.24 2.39 -3.21
C ALA A 73 2.04 3.59 -3.75
N PHE A 74 3.22 3.31 -4.30
CA PHE A 74 4.08 4.26 -4.97
C PHE A 74 3.99 4.06 -6.47
N LEU A 75 3.58 5.11 -7.19
CA LEU A 75 3.36 5.10 -8.63
C LEU A 75 4.47 5.88 -9.32
N SER A 76 4.91 5.42 -10.48
CA SER A 76 5.72 6.26 -11.36
C SER A 76 4.92 7.51 -11.78
N PRO A 77 5.58 8.64 -12.12
CA PRO A 77 4.86 9.86 -12.50
C PRO A 77 3.86 9.68 -13.63
N SER A 78 4.14 8.81 -14.59
CA SER A 78 3.24 8.50 -15.71
C SER A 78 1.99 7.75 -15.26
N LEU A 79 2.13 6.71 -14.43
CA LEU A 79 0.99 5.95 -13.90
C LEU A 79 0.19 6.77 -12.88
N ALA A 80 0.83 7.68 -12.15
CA ALA A 80 0.16 8.56 -11.20
C ALA A 80 -0.89 9.47 -11.87
N ASN A 81 -0.78 9.75 -13.17
CA ASN A 81 -1.79 10.49 -13.92
C ASN A 81 -3.04 9.65 -14.22
N ASP A 82 -2.89 8.32 -14.24
CA ASP A 82 -3.98 7.36 -14.47
C ASP A 82 -4.69 6.98 -13.15
N LEU A 83 -4.19 7.44 -11.99
CA LEU A 83 -4.78 7.14 -10.69
C LEU A 83 -6.08 7.93 -10.47
N ALA A 84 -7.19 7.20 -10.36
CA ALA A 84 -8.50 7.76 -10.06
C ALA A 84 -8.75 7.89 -8.55
N SER A 85 -8.39 6.86 -7.77
CA SER A 85 -8.49 6.89 -6.31
C SER A 85 -7.53 5.89 -5.67
N ALA A 86 -7.13 6.16 -4.42
CA ALA A 86 -6.38 5.25 -3.57
C ALA A 86 -6.92 5.33 -2.13
N GLN A 87 -7.35 4.20 -1.59
CA GLN A 87 -8.04 4.11 -0.30
C GLN A 87 -7.49 2.94 0.52
N VAL A 88 -7.54 3.05 1.85
CA VAL A 88 -7.40 1.90 2.74
C VAL A 88 -8.82 1.43 3.08
N TRP A 89 -9.09 0.14 2.90
CA TRP A 89 -10.36 -0.45 3.30
C TRP A 89 -10.27 -0.93 4.75
N SER A 90 -10.73 -0.11 5.69
CA SER A 90 -10.61 -0.36 7.12
C SER A 90 -11.56 -1.46 7.62
N ILE A 91 -11.14 -2.71 7.49
CA ILE A 91 -11.89 -3.92 7.92
C ILE A 91 -11.09 -4.82 8.87
N ASN A 92 -9.82 -4.50 9.14
CA ASN A 92 -8.88 -5.42 9.77
C ASN A 92 -8.11 -4.77 10.92
N ALA A 93 -7.40 -3.67 10.70
CA ALA A 93 -6.39 -3.16 11.64
C ALA A 93 -7.00 -2.72 12.97
N ASP A 94 -8.21 -2.15 12.93
CA ASP A 94 -8.98 -1.71 14.10
C ASP A 94 -9.80 -2.84 14.76
N GLU A 95 -9.95 -3.99 14.10
CA GLU A 95 -10.68 -5.14 14.65
C GLU A 95 -9.91 -5.85 15.77
N SER A 96 -10.65 -6.43 16.73
CA SER A 96 -10.05 -7.17 17.84
C SER A 96 -9.31 -8.41 17.35
N GLU A 97 -8.10 -8.63 17.85
CA GLU A 97 -7.30 -9.82 17.53
C GLU A 97 -8.02 -11.14 17.87
N VAL A 98 -8.93 -11.13 18.85
CA VAL A 98 -9.72 -12.30 19.27
C VAL A 98 -10.58 -12.86 18.13
N PHE A 99 -11.01 -12.01 17.19
CA PHE A 99 -11.80 -12.43 16.03
C PHE A 99 -10.94 -12.82 14.82
N GLY A 100 -9.61 -12.74 14.95
CA GLY A 100 -8.71 -12.91 13.83
C GLY A 100 -8.35 -14.35 13.50
N TYR A 101 -7.81 -14.51 12.31
CA TYR A 101 -7.29 -15.77 11.74
C TYR A 101 -6.31 -16.53 12.64
N ALA A 102 -5.61 -15.85 13.55
CA ALA A 102 -4.70 -16.49 14.51
C ALA A 102 -5.43 -17.23 15.66
N HIS A 103 -6.69 -16.85 15.94
CA HIS A 103 -7.45 -17.33 17.11
C HIS A 103 -8.73 -18.08 16.71
N VAL A 104 -9.30 -17.78 15.54
CA VAL A 104 -10.55 -18.36 15.06
C VAL A 104 -10.28 -19.54 14.13
N LYS A 105 -10.74 -20.74 14.52
CA LYS A 105 -10.60 -21.98 13.73
C LYS A 105 -11.73 -22.19 12.71
N GLN A 106 -12.86 -21.53 12.89
CA GLN A 106 -14.00 -21.53 12.00
C GLN A 106 -14.54 -20.11 11.89
N VAL A 107 -14.43 -19.54 10.70
CA VAL A 107 -14.87 -18.18 10.41
C VAL A 107 -16.34 -18.22 10.05
N ASP A 108 -17.15 -17.37 10.67
CA ASP A 108 -18.52 -17.12 10.21
C ASP A 108 -18.46 -16.56 8.78
N PRO A 109 -19.04 -17.26 7.77
CA PRO A 109 -18.99 -16.81 6.38
C PRO A 109 -19.53 -15.40 6.16
N GLU A 110 -20.49 -14.96 6.99
CA GLU A 110 -21.09 -13.61 6.89
C GLU A 110 -20.15 -12.51 7.40
N ASN A 111 -19.18 -12.86 8.27
CA ASN A 111 -18.20 -11.95 8.86
C ASN A 111 -16.77 -12.21 8.39
N ALA A 112 -16.57 -13.09 7.42
CA ALA A 112 -15.25 -13.59 7.05
C ALA A 112 -14.27 -12.55 6.50
N VAL A 113 -14.77 -11.37 6.15
CA VAL A 113 -13.95 -10.27 5.64
C VAL A 113 -13.24 -9.51 6.76
N PHE A 114 -13.87 -9.40 7.94
CA PHE A 114 -13.34 -8.64 9.07
C PHE A 114 -12.25 -9.42 9.80
N ARG A 115 -11.19 -8.73 10.20
CA ARG A 115 -10.00 -9.33 10.84
C ARG A 115 -9.44 -10.55 10.10
N SER A 116 -9.55 -10.54 8.78
CA SER A 116 -8.94 -11.54 7.89
C SER A 116 -7.42 -11.37 7.78
N SER A 117 -6.92 -10.20 8.17
CA SER A 117 -5.51 -9.84 8.34
C SER A 117 -5.35 -8.92 9.55
N ASP A 118 -4.13 -8.73 10.02
CA ASP A 118 -3.74 -7.67 10.95
C ASP A 118 -3.51 -6.31 10.24
N HIS A 119 -3.52 -6.31 8.91
CA HIS A 119 -3.41 -5.12 8.06
C HIS A 119 -4.71 -4.85 7.28
N ASP A 120 -5.01 -3.58 7.05
CA ASP A 120 -6.09 -3.16 6.15
C ASP A 120 -5.64 -3.21 4.68
N PRO A 121 -6.48 -3.72 3.75
CA PRO A 121 -6.16 -3.74 2.33
C PRO A 121 -6.04 -2.34 1.71
N LEU A 122 -5.12 -2.21 0.75
CA LEU A 122 -5.07 -1.07 -0.17
C LEU A 122 -5.95 -1.31 -1.39
N VAL A 123 -6.78 -0.32 -1.73
CA VAL A 123 -7.63 -0.34 -2.91
C VAL A 123 -7.26 0.82 -3.82
N LEU A 124 -6.88 0.52 -5.06
CA LEU A 124 -6.56 1.51 -6.09
C LEU A 124 -7.48 1.37 -7.29
N ASP A 125 -7.98 2.50 -7.77
CA ASP A 125 -8.70 2.61 -9.05
C ASP A 125 -7.77 3.28 -10.08
N LEU A 126 -7.45 2.55 -11.16
CA LEU A 126 -6.57 2.99 -12.23
C LEU A 126 -7.34 3.07 -13.55
N ARG A 127 -7.38 4.26 -14.14
CA ARG A 127 -7.96 4.51 -15.47
C ARG A 127 -6.89 4.41 -16.54
N ILE A 128 -6.47 3.18 -16.80
CA ILE A 128 -5.48 2.91 -17.83
C ILE A 128 -6.19 2.99 -19.19
N GLY A 129 -5.84 3.97 -20.02
CA GLY A 129 -6.37 4.07 -21.37
C GLY A 129 -6.12 2.79 -22.19
N THR A 130 -6.81 2.62 -23.32
CA THR A 130 -6.47 1.54 -24.26
C THR A 130 -5.01 1.65 -24.70
N PRO A 131 -4.28 0.52 -24.85
CA PRO A 131 -2.87 0.50 -25.24
C PRO A 131 -2.54 1.33 -26.48
#